data_AF-A0A421CNE6-F1
#
_entry.id   AF-A0A421CNE6-F1
#
_cell.length_a   1.000
_cell.length_b   1.000
_cell.length_c   1.000
_cell.angle_alpha   90.00
_cell.angle_beta   90.00
_cell.angle_gamma   90.00
#
_symmetry.space_group_name_H-M   'P 1'
#
loop_
_entity.id
_entity.type
_entity.pdbx_description
1 polymer ?
#
loop_
_entity_poly.entity_id
_entity_poly.type
_entity_poly.pdbx_seq_one_letter_code
_entity_poly.pdbx_strand_id
1 'polypeptide(L)'
;MSGIVVTLKPERKMIEGSLSYLRHRGSKTRVLKTRGEASMGAVVSNAFDENMIVFEGTRESVVFDGILRNFPGEVWPRRILELYKENRSGFLNELDGSFAFAIDTDDETFVARDPLGLKPLYYGRCNGGIAFASELKALTPFCSDVQVFPPGHFFSSNEGFSEYSSLEDLLTERQVKSEEEAAKRLRTSLERAVDNRMTAVKSEPIVFLSGGLDSSCIAAVASKLNGSLKTFTVGSEEGKDPAFAKEVSRYLGTDHREYTYDFKEMLEVLPHVIYHLESFDPPLVRSAIPNYIVSKMAAEEDSSFVLMGEGADELFAGYEYMKELPSAESVDEESLRITKNGYLSGFQRNDRMALAFGIEFDVPFMDPNVVDLAFSIPVDWKIHGPEKTEKWILRKAFENDLPESVVWRKKSKFSVGSGSSHIMKEYAEEAISDSEFERERQNNGIRSKEELLYYRIFDEQFPCRGAADTVYRS
;
A
#
# COMPACT_ATOMS: atom_id res chain seq x y z
N MET A 1 -12.22 4.25 2.65
CA MET A 1 -12.07 2.80 2.82
C MET A 1 -12.66 2.36 4.09
N SER A 2 -12.75 1.07 4.27
CA SER A 2 -13.01 0.55 5.58
C SER A 2 -11.74 0.36 6.37
N GLY A 3 -11.89 0.36 7.68
CA GLY A 3 -10.89 -0.15 8.59
C GLY A 3 -11.62 -1.11 9.50
N ILE A 4 -11.15 -2.34 9.62
CA ILE A 4 -11.81 -3.35 10.42
C ILE A 4 -11.17 -3.43 11.81
N VAL A 5 -11.99 -3.76 12.80
CA VAL A 5 -11.54 -4.19 14.12
C VAL A 5 -12.35 -5.43 14.49
N VAL A 6 -11.63 -6.49 14.85
CA VAL A 6 -12.20 -7.78 15.20
C VAL A 6 -11.57 -8.22 16.49
N THR A 7 -12.36 -8.78 17.40
CA THR A 7 -11.84 -9.19 18.67
C THR A 7 -12.50 -10.46 19.19
N LEU A 8 -11.70 -11.37 19.74
CA LEU A 8 -12.15 -12.60 20.39
C LEU A 8 -11.95 -12.48 21.90
N LYS A 9 -13.04 -12.55 22.65
CA LYS A 9 -13.14 -12.43 24.12
C LYS A 9 -13.01 -11.04 24.79
N PRO A 10 -13.00 -9.85 24.15
CA PRO A 10 -12.96 -8.60 24.91
C PRO A 10 -14.31 -7.89 25.01
N GLU A 11 -14.28 -6.81 25.79
CA GLU A 11 -15.42 -5.95 26.06
C GLU A 11 -15.76 -5.07 24.84
N ARG A 12 -17.05 -4.88 24.59
CA ARG A 12 -17.57 -4.00 23.53
C ARG A 12 -16.95 -2.59 23.52
N LYS A 13 -16.56 -2.05 24.68
CA LYS A 13 -15.87 -0.75 24.79
C LYS A 13 -14.54 -0.72 24.05
N MET A 14 -13.84 -1.85 23.95
CA MET A 14 -12.60 -1.97 23.20
C MET A 14 -12.85 -1.74 21.71
N ILE A 15 -13.86 -2.37 21.12
CA ILE A 15 -14.19 -2.17 19.69
C ILE A 15 -14.48 -0.70 19.38
N GLU A 16 -15.32 -0.05 20.19
CA GLU A 16 -15.66 1.36 20.01
C GLU A 16 -14.43 2.27 20.17
N GLY A 17 -13.56 1.97 21.14
CA GLY A 17 -12.29 2.65 21.36
C GLY A 17 -11.33 2.47 20.17
N SER A 18 -11.06 1.24 19.76
CA SER A 18 -10.21 0.90 18.61
C SER A 18 -10.69 1.54 17.31
N LEU A 19 -11.99 1.48 17.02
CA LEU A 19 -12.55 2.11 15.82
C LEU A 19 -12.43 3.63 15.82
N SER A 20 -12.35 4.27 17.00
CA SER A 20 -12.13 5.72 17.08
C SER A 20 -10.79 6.15 16.50
N TYR A 21 -9.76 5.29 16.58
CA TYR A 21 -8.44 5.48 15.99
C TYR A 21 -8.40 5.22 14.47
N LEU A 22 -9.50 4.73 13.88
CA LEU A 22 -9.62 4.43 12.45
C LEU A 22 -10.53 5.42 11.71
N ARG A 23 -11.10 6.43 12.39
CA ARG A 23 -12.09 7.36 11.80
C ARG A 23 -11.57 8.18 10.63
N HIS A 24 -10.26 8.35 10.47
CA HIS A 24 -9.69 9.01 9.29
C HIS A 24 -9.90 8.19 8.01
N ARG A 25 -10.01 6.86 8.09
CA ARG A 25 -10.21 5.99 6.91
C ARG A 25 -11.57 6.17 6.22
N GLY A 26 -12.57 6.74 6.90
CA GLY A 26 -13.92 6.86 6.35
C GLY A 26 -14.92 7.59 7.27
N SER A 27 -16.08 7.94 6.74
CA SER A 27 -17.03 8.87 7.38
C SER A 27 -17.95 8.26 8.43
N LYS A 28 -18.11 6.93 8.45
CA LYS A 28 -19.08 6.26 9.33
C LYS A 28 -18.44 5.08 10.05
N THR A 29 -18.80 4.88 11.31
CA THR A 29 -18.40 3.70 12.09
C THR A 29 -19.60 2.78 12.32
N ARG A 30 -19.39 1.48 12.15
CA ARG A 30 -20.38 0.42 12.40
C ARG A 30 -19.81 -0.59 13.37
N VAL A 31 -20.52 -0.82 14.46
CA VAL A 31 -20.24 -1.89 15.42
C VAL A 31 -21.34 -2.93 15.23
N LEU A 32 -20.94 -4.16 14.94
CA LEU A 32 -21.86 -5.28 14.79
C LEU A 32 -22.29 -5.83 16.14
N LYS A 33 -23.46 -6.47 16.18
CA LYS A 33 -23.91 -7.14 17.41
C LYS A 33 -22.94 -8.26 17.75
N THR A 34 -22.39 -8.15 18.94
CA THR A 34 -21.57 -9.18 19.59
C THR A 34 -22.42 -10.45 19.75
N ARG A 35 -22.02 -11.54 19.11
CA ARG A 35 -22.62 -12.87 19.29
C ARG A 35 -21.47 -13.85 19.52
N GLY A 36 -21.67 -14.81 20.43
CA GLY A 36 -20.57 -15.69 20.86
C GLY A 36 -19.47 -14.93 21.61
N GLU A 37 -18.21 -15.35 21.41
CA GLU A 37 -17.04 -14.72 22.02
C GLU A 37 -16.46 -13.57 21.17
N ALA A 38 -16.97 -13.34 19.95
CA ALA A 38 -16.44 -12.36 19.03
C ALA A 38 -17.20 -11.02 19.04
N SER A 39 -16.47 -9.94 18.78
CA SER A 39 -17.03 -8.62 18.50
C SER A 39 -16.32 -8.04 17.27
N MET A 40 -17.08 -7.40 16.39
CA MET A 40 -16.56 -6.86 15.14
C MET A 40 -17.11 -5.46 14.87
N GLY A 41 -16.34 -4.67 14.16
CA GLY A 41 -16.82 -3.44 13.56
C GLY A 41 -15.92 -2.98 12.44
N ALA A 42 -16.42 -1.98 11.73
CA ALA A 42 -15.74 -1.37 10.61
C ALA A 42 -15.96 0.14 10.59
N VAL A 43 -14.96 0.88 10.14
CA VAL A 43 -15.15 2.19 9.53
C VAL A 43 -15.61 1.95 8.09
N VAL A 44 -16.46 2.80 7.52
CA VAL A 44 -17.02 2.68 6.16
C VAL A 44 -16.53 3.86 5.33
N SER A 45 -16.09 3.54 4.10
CA SER A 45 -15.55 4.48 3.13
C SER A 45 -16.53 5.55 2.67
N ASN A 46 -16.00 6.63 2.10
CA ASN A 46 -16.76 7.54 1.24
C ASN A 46 -16.99 6.98 -0.18
N ALA A 47 -16.12 6.08 -0.65
CA ALA A 47 -16.17 5.52 -2.00
C ALA A 47 -17.09 4.30 -2.15
N PHE A 48 -17.58 3.73 -1.04
CA PHE A 48 -18.38 2.51 -1.04
C PHE A 48 -19.63 2.65 -0.15
N ASP A 49 -20.70 2.01 -0.60
CA ASP A 49 -21.89 1.80 0.23
C ASP A 49 -21.57 0.90 1.43
N GLU A 50 -22.26 1.09 2.57
CA GLU A 50 -22.01 0.32 3.80
C GLU A 50 -22.10 -1.20 3.60
N ASN A 51 -23.01 -1.67 2.75
CA ASN A 51 -23.19 -3.10 2.49
C ASN A 51 -21.98 -3.75 1.80
N MET A 52 -21.14 -2.97 1.11
CA MET A 52 -19.89 -3.45 0.52
C MET A 52 -18.81 -3.75 1.57
N ILE A 53 -18.99 -3.23 2.79
CA ILE A 53 -18.04 -3.32 3.89
C ILE A 53 -18.54 -4.26 4.98
N VAL A 54 -19.84 -4.21 5.25
CA VAL A 54 -20.44 -4.86 6.42
C VAL A 54 -21.65 -5.70 6.01
N PHE A 55 -21.69 -6.93 6.51
CA PHE A 55 -22.88 -7.77 6.53
C PHE A 55 -23.18 -8.22 7.96
N GLU A 56 -24.44 -8.05 8.39
CA GLU A 56 -24.93 -8.50 9.69
C GLU A 56 -26.19 -9.35 9.50
N GLY A 57 -26.05 -10.66 9.69
CA GLY A 57 -27.13 -11.65 9.63
C GLY A 57 -27.69 -12.02 11.00
N THR A 58 -28.52 -13.07 11.02
CA THR A 58 -29.08 -13.62 12.26
C THR A 58 -28.10 -14.49 13.03
N ARG A 59 -27.12 -15.12 12.39
CA ARG A 59 -26.12 -16.01 13.01
C ARG A 59 -24.70 -15.83 12.45
N GLU A 60 -24.56 -14.91 11.50
CA GLU A 60 -23.33 -14.71 10.75
C GLU A 60 -23.09 -13.22 10.58
N SER A 61 -21.84 -12.83 10.50
CA SER A 61 -21.45 -11.45 10.26
C SER A 61 -20.14 -11.39 9.50
N VAL A 62 -19.96 -10.38 8.67
CA VAL A 62 -18.74 -10.17 7.90
C VAL A 62 -18.36 -8.69 7.93
N VAL A 63 -17.08 -8.41 8.16
CA VAL A 63 -16.46 -7.09 7.95
C VAL A 63 -15.35 -7.22 6.92
N PHE A 64 -15.28 -6.28 5.99
CA PHE A 64 -14.38 -6.33 4.83
C PHE A 64 -13.68 -4.99 4.63
N ASP A 65 -12.36 -5.02 4.46
CA ASP A 65 -11.50 -3.90 4.06
C ASP A 65 -10.79 -4.25 2.76
N GLY A 66 -11.15 -3.60 1.66
CA GLY A 66 -10.49 -3.81 0.39
C GLY A 66 -11.36 -3.62 -0.85
N ILE A 67 -10.94 -4.26 -1.95
CA ILE A 67 -11.60 -4.22 -3.26
C ILE A 67 -11.51 -5.61 -3.88
N LEU A 68 -12.66 -6.21 -4.25
CA LEU A 68 -12.70 -7.43 -5.07
C LEU A 68 -13.04 -7.10 -6.52
N ARG A 69 -12.30 -7.70 -7.45
CA ARG A 69 -12.38 -7.46 -8.90
C ARG A 69 -13.18 -8.54 -9.63
N ASN A 70 -13.17 -9.78 -9.14
CA ASN A 70 -13.84 -10.91 -9.80
C ASN A 70 -15.32 -11.08 -9.45
N PHE A 71 -15.89 -10.19 -8.62
CA PHE A 71 -17.33 -10.14 -8.30
C PHE A 71 -17.89 -8.71 -8.51
N PRO A 72 -17.82 -8.16 -9.74
CA PRO A 72 -18.25 -6.80 -10.00
C PRO A 72 -19.76 -6.66 -9.79
N GLY A 73 -20.16 -5.63 -9.04
CA GLY A 73 -21.57 -5.33 -8.76
C GLY A 73 -22.22 -6.20 -7.67
N GLU A 74 -21.51 -7.19 -7.13
CA GLU A 74 -21.97 -8.00 -6.01
C GLU A 74 -21.66 -7.33 -4.66
N VAL A 75 -22.36 -7.78 -3.61
CA VAL A 75 -22.12 -7.34 -2.23
C VAL A 75 -21.05 -8.25 -1.61
N TRP A 76 -19.79 -7.80 -1.64
CA TRP A 76 -18.63 -8.65 -1.30
C TRP A 76 -18.72 -9.38 0.06
N PRO A 77 -19.15 -8.75 1.18
CA PRO A 77 -19.25 -9.47 2.45
C PRO A 77 -20.21 -10.67 2.40
N ARG A 78 -21.29 -10.59 1.61
CA ARG A 78 -22.23 -11.71 1.41
C ARG A 78 -21.61 -12.78 0.52
N ARG A 79 -20.98 -12.37 -0.58
CA ARG A 79 -20.34 -13.30 -1.52
C ARG A 79 -19.23 -14.10 -0.85
N ILE A 80 -18.40 -13.44 -0.04
CA ILE A 80 -17.37 -14.09 0.79
C ILE A 80 -17.99 -15.13 1.73
N LEU A 81 -19.08 -14.79 2.42
CA LEU A 81 -19.76 -15.71 3.32
C LEU A 81 -20.33 -16.94 2.60
N GLU A 82 -20.88 -16.76 1.40
CA GLU A 82 -21.38 -17.86 0.56
C GLU A 82 -20.25 -18.81 0.18
N LEU A 83 -19.15 -18.27 -0.36
CA LEU A 83 -17.97 -19.05 -0.73
C LEU A 83 -17.34 -19.78 0.46
N TYR A 84 -17.28 -19.11 1.61
CA TYR A 84 -16.79 -19.70 2.86
C TYR A 84 -17.63 -20.91 3.30
N LYS A 85 -18.95 -20.83 3.16
CA LYS A 85 -19.84 -21.95 3.51
C LYS A 85 -19.69 -23.12 2.54
N GLU A 86 -19.36 -22.85 1.29
CA GLU A 86 -19.16 -23.87 0.25
C GLU A 86 -17.81 -24.59 0.39
N ASN A 87 -16.71 -23.86 0.66
CA ASN A 87 -15.34 -24.39 0.55
C ASN A 87 -14.42 -24.07 1.76
N ARG A 88 -14.98 -23.59 2.88
CA ARG A 88 -14.22 -23.19 4.09
C ARG A 88 -13.08 -22.24 3.75
N SER A 89 -11.81 -22.62 3.92
CA SER A 89 -10.65 -21.78 3.57
C SER A 89 -10.25 -21.86 2.09
N GLY A 90 -10.72 -22.85 1.33
CA GLY A 90 -10.30 -23.10 -0.05
C GLY A 90 -10.65 -21.98 -1.03
N PHE A 91 -11.71 -21.21 -0.74
CA PHE A 91 -12.12 -20.07 -1.58
C PHE A 91 -11.13 -18.90 -1.59
N LEU A 92 -10.17 -18.83 -0.67
CA LEU A 92 -9.23 -17.72 -0.59
C LEU A 92 -8.38 -17.59 -1.88
N ASN A 93 -8.08 -18.70 -2.53
CA ASN A 93 -7.37 -18.74 -3.82
C ASN A 93 -8.25 -18.33 -5.01
N GLU A 94 -9.57 -18.23 -4.80
CA GLU A 94 -10.52 -17.77 -5.81
C GLU A 94 -10.72 -16.26 -5.76
N LEU A 95 -10.25 -15.55 -4.71
CA LEU A 95 -10.43 -14.11 -4.57
C LEU A 95 -9.40 -13.34 -5.41
N ASP A 96 -9.88 -12.48 -6.31
CA ASP A 96 -9.05 -11.52 -7.03
C ASP A 96 -9.29 -10.12 -6.48
N GLY A 97 -8.40 -9.64 -5.62
CA GLY A 97 -8.60 -8.39 -4.93
C GLY A 97 -7.43 -7.96 -4.06
N SER A 98 -7.60 -6.83 -3.39
CA SER A 98 -6.85 -6.50 -2.17
C SER A 98 -7.84 -6.61 -1.01
N PHE A 99 -7.48 -7.27 0.09
CA PHE A 99 -8.43 -7.51 1.17
C PHE A 99 -7.79 -7.81 2.53
N ALA A 100 -8.47 -7.34 3.56
CA ALA A 100 -8.43 -7.87 4.91
C ALA A 100 -9.90 -8.01 5.36
N PHE A 101 -10.31 -9.19 5.83
CA PHE A 101 -11.69 -9.39 6.25
C PHE A 101 -11.80 -10.34 7.43
N ALA A 102 -12.95 -10.32 8.09
CA ALA A 102 -13.33 -11.33 9.04
C ALA A 102 -14.76 -11.80 8.84
N ILE A 103 -14.96 -13.10 9.03
CA ILE A 103 -16.23 -13.81 9.05
C ILE A 103 -16.42 -14.32 10.47
N ASP A 104 -17.57 -14.05 11.05
CA ASP A 104 -17.99 -14.64 12.32
C ASP A 104 -19.24 -15.48 12.11
N THR A 105 -19.24 -16.68 12.65
CA THR A 105 -20.31 -17.66 12.57
C THR A 105 -20.55 -18.28 13.96
N ASP A 106 -21.62 -19.06 14.12
CA ASP A 106 -21.85 -19.82 15.35
C ASP A 106 -20.69 -20.82 15.65
N ASP A 107 -19.93 -21.23 14.63
CA ASP A 107 -18.89 -22.26 14.75
C ASP A 107 -17.48 -21.69 14.94
N GLU A 108 -17.16 -20.57 14.28
CA GLU A 108 -15.83 -19.96 14.33
C GLU A 108 -15.79 -18.52 13.86
N THR A 109 -14.72 -17.83 14.26
CA THR A 109 -14.28 -16.57 13.66
C THR A 109 -13.07 -16.84 12.76
N PHE A 110 -13.17 -16.38 11.52
CA PHE A 110 -12.17 -16.54 10.47
C PHE A 110 -11.71 -15.16 10.00
N VAL A 111 -10.40 -14.91 9.97
CA VAL A 111 -9.79 -13.63 9.55
C VAL A 111 -8.77 -13.92 8.45
N ALA A 112 -8.78 -13.18 7.35
CA ALA A 112 -7.84 -13.40 6.25
C ALA A 112 -7.30 -12.10 5.67
N ARG A 113 -6.09 -12.18 5.10
CA ARG A 113 -5.38 -11.07 4.45
C ARG A 113 -4.87 -11.50 3.07
N ASP A 114 -4.95 -10.60 2.09
CA ASP A 114 -4.55 -10.85 0.71
C ASP A 114 -3.07 -11.28 0.56
N PRO A 115 -2.71 -11.98 -0.54
CA PRO A 115 -1.38 -12.57 -0.72
C PRO A 115 -0.21 -11.58 -0.72
N LEU A 116 -0.45 -10.35 -1.18
CA LEU A 116 0.58 -9.31 -1.27
C LEU A 116 0.60 -8.38 -0.04
N GLY A 117 -0.42 -8.49 0.81
CA GLY A 117 -0.60 -7.61 1.96
C GLY A 117 -0.93 -6.18 1.56
N LEU A 118 -1.58 -5.98 0.41
CA LEU A 118 -1.99 -4.66 -0.08
C LEU A 118 -2.90 -3.95 0.91
N LYS A 119 -3.83 -4.69 1.55
CA LYS A 119 -4.55 -4.17 2.71
C LYS A 119 -3.81 -4.53 3.99
N PRO A 120 -3.67 -3.58 4.92
CA PRO A 120 -2.97 -3.81 6.17
C PRO A 120 -3.83 -4.63 7.14
N LEU A 121 -3.16 -5.41 7.98
CA LEU A 121 -3.80 -6.06 9.11
C LEU A 121 -2.74 -6.36 10.18
N TYR A 122 -3.10 -6.12 11.43
CA TYR A 122 -2.29 -6.39 12.61
C TYR A 122 -3.09 -7.25 13.57
N TYR A 123 -2.41 -7.94 14.47
CA TYR A 123 -3.05 -8.62 15.58
C TYR A 123 -2.30 -8.39 16.88
N GLY A 124 -2.99 -8.55 18.00
CA GLY A 124 -2.41 -8.38 19.32
C GLY A 124 -3.12 -9.19 20.38
N ARG A 125 -2.46 -9.40 21.51
CA ARG A 125 -3.04 -10.09 22.68
C ARG A 125 -3.63 -9.07 23.63
N CYS A 126 -4.92 -9.22 23.95
CA CYS A 126 -5.67 -8.21 24.69
C CYS A 126 -6.64 -8.92 25.63
N ASN A 127 -6.55 -8.68 26.95
CA ASN A 127 -7.44 -9.22 27.99
C ASN A 127 -7.68 -10.75 27.93
N GLY A 128 -6.65 -11.54 27.63
CA GLY A 128 -6.76 -13.01 27.55
C GLY A 128 -7.34 -13.55 26.23
N GLY A 129 -7.59 -12.67 25.25
CA GLY A 129 -7.99 -12.99 23.90
C GLY A 129 -7.04 -12.42 22.83
N ILE A 130 -7.50 -12.43 21.58
CA ILE A 130 -6.80 -11.89 20.42
C ILE A 130 -7.66 -10.83 19.73
N ALA A 131 -7.03 -9.76 19.27
CA ALA A 131 -7.67 -8.72 18.48
C ALA A 131 -6.93 -8.53 17.17
N PHE A 132 -7.66 -8.07 16.16
CA PHE A 132 -7.17 -7.76 14.82
C PHE A 132 -7.65 -6.36 14.44
N ALA A 133 -6.80 -5.59 13.76
CA ALA A 133 -7.21 -4.30 13.22
C ALA A 133 -6.41 -3.91 11.97
N SER A 134 -7.02 -3.09 11.10
CA SER A 134 -6.34 -2.60 9.90
C SER A 134 -5.09 -1.76 10.20
N GLU A 135 -5.01 -1.09 11.35
CA GLU A 135 -3.86 -0.24 11.72
C GLU A 135 -3.41 -0.50 13.17
N LEU A 136 -2.09 -0.45 13.38
CA LEU A 136 -1.42 -0.72 14.65
C LEU A 136 -2.03 0.08 15.81
N LYS A 137 -2.27 1.37 15.59
CA LYS A 137 -2.80 2.30 16.59
C LYS A 137 -4.19 1.98 17.11
N ALA A 138 -4.95 1.12 16.41
CA ALA A 138 -6.23 0.63 16.90
C ALA A 138 -6.06 -0.51 17.94
N LEU A 139 -4.85 -1.07 18.07
CA LEU A 139 -4.54 -2.16 19.00
C LEU A 139 -3.66 -1.70 20.17
N THR A 140 -2.67 -0.83 19.93
CA THR A 140 -1.67 -0.43 20.94
C THR A 140 -2.22 0.08 22.27
N PRO A 141 -3.37 0.78 22.36
CA PRO A 141 -3.91 1.21 23.65
C PRO A 141 -4.55 0.07 24.48
N PHE A 142 -4.83 -1.07 23.86
CA PHE A 142 -5.66 -2.13 24.44
C PHE A 142 -4.92 -3.48 24.57
N CYS A 143 -3.85 -3.67 23.81
CA CYS A 143 -3.14 -4.93 23.70
C CYS A 143 -1.74 -4.82 24.34
N SER A 144 -1.29 -5.91 24.97
CA SER A 144 0.01 -5.95 25.65
C SER A 144 1.18 -6.27 24.74
N ASP A 145 0.89 -6.81 23.56
CA ASP A 145 1.83 -7.13 22.48
C ASP A 145 1.08 -7.05 21.16
N VAL A 146 1.76 -6.59 20.09
CA VAL A 146 1.20 -6.41 18.75
C VAL A 146 2.17 -6.89 17.69
N GLN A 147 1.63 -7.46 16.62
CA GLN A 147 2.37 -8.09 15.53
C GLN A 147 1.65 -7.83 14.20
N VAL A 148 2.39 -7.91 13.10
CA VAL A 148 1.81 -7.79 11.76
C VAL A 148 1.12 -9.10 11.40
N PHE A 149 -0.11 -9.04 10.91
CA PHE A 149 -0.78 -10.22 10.36
C PHE A 149 -0.13 -10.56 9.01
N PRO A 150 0.44 -11.75 8.82
CA PRO A 150 1.21 -12.04 7.61
C PRO A 150 0.35 -12.02 6.33
N PRO A 151 0.85 -11.48 5.20
CA PRO A 151 0.20 -11.62 3.90
C PRO A 151 -0.03 -13.08 3.50
N GLY A 152 -1.08 -13.37 2.74
CA GLY A 152 -1.35 -14.73 2.24
C GLY A 152 -1.67 -15.75 3.34
N HIS A 153 -2.12 -15.27 4.50
CA HIS A 153 -2.51 -16.10 5.63
C HIS A 153 -3.98 -15.87 6.03
N PHE A 154 -4.51 -16.85 6.75
CA PHE A 154 -5.72 -16.70 7.54
C PHE A 154 -5.48 -17.11 9.00
N PHE A 155 -6.39 -16.67 9.87
CA PHE A 155 -6.53 -17.11 11.25
C PHE A 155 -7.93 -17.68 11.43
N SER A 156 -8.03 -18.92 11.92
CA SER A 156 -9.27 -19.51 12.42
C SER A 156 -9.23 -19.56 13.95
N SER A 157 -10.34 -19.23 14.62
CA SER A 157 -10.47 -19.43 16.07
C SER A 157 -10.34 -20.90 16.50
N ASN A 158 -10.53 -21.84 15.56
CA ASN A 158 -10.43 -23.28 15.81
C ASN A 158 -9.03 -23.83 15.52
N GLU A 159 -8.37 -23.35 14.46
CA GLU A 159 -7.12 -23.94 13.94
C GLU A 159 -5.88 -23.03 14.13
N GLY A 160 -6.08 -21.74 14.43
CA GLY A 160 -5.01 -20.75 14.50
C GLY A 160 -4.60 -20.23 13.12
N PHE A 161 -3.33 -19.84 12.98
CA PHE A 161 -2.79 -19.28 11.73
C PHE A 161 -2.47 -20.38 10.71
N SER A 162 -2.72 -20.10 9.43
CA SER A 162 -2.31 -20.94 8.30
C SER A 162 -2.02 -20.10 7.06
N GLU A 163 -0.98 -20.46 6.34
CA GLU A 163 -0.65 -19.89 5.02
C GLU A 163 -1.53 -20.55 3.95
N TYR A 164 -2.11 -19.74 3.06
CA TYR A 164 -2.91 -20.23 1.93
C TYR A 164 -2.32 -19.84 0.57
N SER A 165 -1.43 -18.84 0.54
CA SER A 165 -0.78 -18.35 -0.67
C SER A 165 0.60 -17.81 -0.34
N SER A 166 1.58 -18.10 -1.20
CA SER A 166 2.95 -17.62 -1.08
C SER A 166 3.46 -17.14 -2.44
N LEU A 167 4.36 -16.16 -2.43
CA LEU A 167 4.99 -15.65 -3.65
C LEU A 167 6.18 -16.49 -4.11
N GLU A 168 6.58 -17.53 -3.37
CA GLU A 168 7.74 -18.38 -3.73
C GLU A 168 7.59 -19.04 -5.11
N ASP A 169 6.35 -19.32 -5.52
CA ASP A 169 6.08 -20.00 -6.79
C ASP A 169 6.33 -19.11 -8.02
N LEU A 170 6.47 -17.79 -7.85
CA LEU A 170 6.68 -16.84 -8.96
C LEU A 170 8.00 -17.06 -9.72
N LEU A 171 9.00 -17.69 -9.10
CA LEU A 171 10.30 -17.91 -9.74
C LEU A 171 10.35 -19.13 -10.67
N THR A 172 9.26 -19.89 -10.80
CA THR A 172 9.31 -21.24 -11.37
C THR A 172 9.07 -21.34 -12.88
N GLU A 173 8.46 -20.34 -13.55
CA GLU A 173 8.19 -20.41 -14.99
C GLU A 173 8.49 -19.13 -15.79
N ARG A 174 9.35 -19.26 -16.82
CA ARG A 174 9.65 -18.20 -17.80
C ARG A 174 8.93 -18.48 -19.11
N GLN A 175 7.80 -17.82 -19.36
CA GLN A 175 6.95 -18.07 -20.53
C GLN A 175 6.67 -16.82 -21.38
N VAL A 176 7.72 -16.14 -21.87
CA VAL A 176 7.59 -15.13 -22.92
C VAL A 176 8.64 -15.35 -24.02
N LYS A 177 8.22 -15.31 -25.30
CA LYS A 177 9.06 -15.75 -26.42
C LYS A 177 9.87 -14.64 -27.09
N SER A 178 9.47 -13.38 -26.92
CA SER A 178 10.18 -12.21 -27.48
C SER A 178 9.92 -10.92 -26.69
N GLU A 179 10.79 -9.93 -26.87
CA GLU A 179 10.63 -8.57 -26.31
C GLU A 179 9.33 -7.89 -26.77
N GLU A 180 8.97 -8.06 -28.05
CA GLU A 180 7.74 -7.52 -28.62
C GLU A 180 6.48 -8.14 -27.98
N GLU A 181 6.48 -9.47 -27.78
CA GLU A 181 5.40 -10.17 -27.10
C GLU A 181 5.29 -9.70 -25.64
N ALA A 182 6.42 -9.60 -24.93
CA ALA A 182 6.50 -9.14 -23.55
C ALA A 182 5.93 -7.72 -23.41
N ALA A 183 6.38 -6.77 -24.23
CA ALA A 183 5.93 -5.39 -24.20
C ALA A 183 4.42 -5.27 -24.47
N LYS A 184 3.92 -6.01 -25.48
CA LYS A 184 2.50 -6.04 -25.81
C LYS A 184 1.65 -6.63 -24.68
N ARG A 185 2.05 -7.79 -24.14
CA ARG A 185 1.34 -8.43 -23.02
C ARG A 185 1.36 -7.54 -21.78
N LEU A 186 2.48 -6.90 -21.47
CA LEU A 186 2.60 -5.99 -20.34
C LEU A 186 1.63 -4.82 -20.47
N ARG A 187 1.58 -4.19 -21.65
CA ARG A 187 0.61 -3.14 -21.94
C ARG A 187 -0.82 -3.62 -21.75
N THR A 188 -1.21 -4.74 -22.38
CA THR A 188 -2.59 -5.27 -22.27
C THR A 188 -2.95 -5.65 -20.83
N SER A 189 -2.03 -6.27 -20.09
CA SER A 189 -2.25 -6.64 -18.69
C SER A 189 -2.44 -5.41 -17.81
N LEU A 190 -1.65 -4.35 -18.02
CA LEU A 190 -1.79 -3.12 -17.25
C LEU A 190 -3.07 -2.34 -17.64
N GLU A 191 -3.44 -2.31 -18.92
CA GLU A 191 -4.72 -1.77 -19.39
C GLU A 191 -5.89 -2.47 -18.69
N ARG A 192 -5.89 -3.81 -18.65
CA ARG A 192 -6.92 -4.60 -17.94
C ARG A 192 -6.90 -4.37 -16.43
N ALA A 193 -5.71 -4.29 -15.84
CA ALA A 193 -5.56 -4.05 -14.40
C ALA A 193 -6.20 -2.72 -13.98
N VAL A 194 -6.00 -1.65 -14.75
CA VAL A 194 -6.62 -0.34 -14.51
C VAL A 194 -8.12 -0.37 -14.74
N ASP A 195 -8.58 -0.95 -15.86
CA ASP A 195 -10.01 -1.05 -16.21
C ASP A 195 -10.83 -1.80 -15.15
N ASN A 196 -10.32 -2.94 -14.67
CA ASN A 196 -10.96 -3.72 -13.61
C ASN A 196 -11.14 -2.92 -12.32
N ARG A 197 -10.16 -2.06 -11.97
CA ARG A 197 -10.20 -1.23 -10.76
C ARG A 197 -11.18 -0.07 -10.90
N MET A 198 -11.19 0.59 -12.05
CA MET A 198 -12.17 1.63 -12.36
C MET A 198 -13.60 1.08 -12.37
N THR A 199 -13.78 -0.17 -12.79
CA THR A 199 -15.10 -0.83 -12.78
C THR A 199 -15.54 -1.24 -11.37
N ALA A 200 -14.60 -1.65 -10.51
CA ALA A 200 -14.90 -2.10 -9.15
C ALA A 200 -15.25 -0.95 -8.19
N VAL A 201 -14.76 0.27 -8.44
CA VAL A 201 -14.94 1.44 -7.58
C VAL A 201 -15.87 2.45 -8.25
N LYS A 202 -16.99 2.79 -7.60
CA LYS A 202 -17.98 3.77 -8.11
C LYS A 202 -17.54 5.23 -7.85
N SER A 203 -16.26 5.54 -8.07
CA SER A 203 -15.70 6.89 -7.97
C SER A 203 -14.89 7.17 -9.23
N GLU A 204 -14.88 8.43 -9.66
CA GLU A 204 -13.92 8.87 -10.67
C GLU A 204 -12.49 8.65 -10.13
N PRO A 205 -11.60 7.99 -10.89
CA PRO A 205 -10.23 7.79 -10.47
C PRO A 205 -9.43 9.08 -10.67
N ILE A 206 -8.50 9.33 -9.77
CA ILE A 206 -7.42 10.29 -9.95
C ILE A 206 -6.08 9.56 -10.02
N VAL A 207 -5.01 10.22 -10.47
CA VAL A 207 -3.65 9.67 -10.44
C VAL A 207 -2.69 10.62 -9.73
N PHE A 208 -1.89 10.10 -8.81
CA PHE A 208 -0.72 10.83 -8.30
C PHE A 208 0.42 10.71 -9.31
N LEU A 209 0.69 11.81 -10.02
CA LEU A 209 1.61 11.86 -11.16
C LEU A 209 2.94 12.47 -10.72
N SER A 210 3.95 11.64 -10.45
CA SER A 210 5.29 12.15 -10.07
C SER A 210 6.14 12.61 -11.27
N GLY A 211 5.66 12.40 -12.50
CA GLY A 211 6.47 12.61 -13.71
C GLY A 211 7.55 11.55 -13.93
N GLY A 212 7.60 10.52 -13.07
CA GLY A 212 8.37 9.30 -13.32
C GLY A 212 7.65 8.35 -14.28
N LEU A 213 8.37 7.37 -14.82
CA LEU A 213 7.84 6.39 -15.78
C LEU A 213 6.56 5.71 -15.26
N ASP A 214 6.57 5.28 -14.01
CA ASP A 214 5.58 4.34 -13.48
C ASP A 214 4.20 4.98 -13.33
N SER A 215 4.15 6.14 -12.65
CA SER A 215 2.92 6.94 -12.52
C SER A 215 2.44 7.47 -13.87
N SER A 216 3.36 7.74 -14.80
CA SER A 216 3.02 8.17 -16.16
C SER A 216 2.35 7.05 -16.96
N CYS A 217 2.81 5.80 -16.85
CA CYS A 217 2.16 4.64 -17.47
C CYS A 217 0.72 4.48 -16.95
N ILE A 218 0.51 4.61 -15.63
CA ILE A 218 -0.84 4.55 -15.04
C ILE A 218 -1.70 5.71 -15.55
N ALA A 219 -1.18 6.94 -15.58
CA ALA A 219 -1.91 8.10 -16.09
C ALA A 219 -2.28 7.94 -17.57
N ALA A 220 -1.39 7.41 -18.41
CA ALA A 220 -1.65 7.19 -19.83
C ALA A 220 -2.81 6.20 -20.04
N VAL A 221 -2.79 5.08 -19.30
CA VAL A 221 -3.87 4.08 -19.36
C VAL A 221 -5.18 4.65 -18.83
N ALA A 222 -5.17 5.25 -17.64
CA ALA A 222 -6.38 5.79 -17.01
C ALA A 222 -7.01 6.93 -17.85
N SER A 223 -6.18 7.81 -18.44
CA SER A 223 -6.65 8.90 -19.30
C SER A 223 -7.32 8.36 -20.57
N LYS A 224 -6.75 7.31 -21.18
CA LYS A 224 -7.33 6.64 -22.36
C LYS A 224 -8.68 5.99 -22.06
N LEU A 225 -8.87 5.43 -20.86
CA LEU A 225 -10.10 4.74 -20.47
C LEU A 225 -11.20 5.71 -19.98
N ASN A 226 -10.84 6.75 -19.23
CA ASN A 226 -11.82 7.67 -18.60
C ASN A 226 -12.16 8.91 -19.46
N GLY A 227 -11.33 9.24 -20.46
CA GLY A 227 -11.49 10.42 -21.32
C GLY A 227 -11.16 11.78 -20.67
N SER A 228 -11.39 11.91 -19.36
CA SER A 228 -10.94 13.02 -18.52
C SER A 228 -10.31 12.46 -17.25
N LEU A 229 -9.15 12.96 -16.85
CA LEU A 229 -8.44 12.45 -15.67
C LEU A 229 -7.88 13.63 -14.88
N LYS A 230 -8.16 13.67 -13.57
CA LYS A 230 -7.46 14.58 -12.67
C LYS A 230 -6.13 13.96 -12.26
N THR A 231 -5.07 14.77 -12.29
CA THR A 231 -3.73 14.35 -11.85
C THR A 231 -3.19 15.32 -10.84
N PHE A 232 -2.51 14.80 -9.81
CA PHE A 232 -1.96 15.60 -8.72
C PHE A 232 -0.47 15.36 -8.58
N THR A 233 0.28 16.42 -8.35
CA THR A 233 1.73 16.39 -8.11
C THR A 233 2.09 17.33 -7.00
N VAL A 234 3.01 16.88 -6.15
CA VAL A 234 3.70 17.72 -5.18
C VAL A 234 5.21 17.65 -5.39
N GLY A 235 5.92 18.71 -5.04
CA GLY A 235 7.38 18.72 -4.98
C GLY A 235 7.89 19.85 -4.09
N SER A 236 9.18 19.83 -3.73
CA SER A 236 9.82 21.01 -3.14
C SER A 236 10.20 22.03 -4.22
N GLU A 237 10.54 23.26 -3.82
CA GLU A 237 11.03 24.30 -4.74
C GLU A 237 12.27 23.87 -5.55
N GLU A 238 13.07 22.94 -5.02
CA GLU A 238 14.29 22.41 -5.65
C GLU A 238 14.04 21.13 -6.48
N GLY A 239 12.82 20.57 -6.39
CA GLY A 239 12.45 19.30 -7.03
C GLY A 239 12.24 19.43 -8.55
N LYS A 240 12.57 18.35 -9.28
CA LYS A 240 12.35 18.28 -10.75
C LYS A 240 11.05 17.58 -11.13
N ASP A 241 10.44 16.86 -10.20
CA ASP A 241 9.23 16.06 -10.44
C ASP A 241 8.05 16.89 -10.99
N PRO A 242 7.75 18.10 -10.47
CA PRO A 242 6.66 18.93 -11.00
C PRO A 242 6.82 19.27 -12.50
N ALA A 243 8.05 19.51 -12.96
CA ALA A 243 8.29 19.86 -14.37
C ALA A 243 7.96 18.69 -15.32
N PHE A 244 8.34 17.47 -14.97
CA PHE A 244 8.03 16.28 -15.77
C PHE A 244 6.57 15.88 -15.67
N ALA A 245 5.97 15.97 -14.48
CA ALA A 245 4.54 15.70 -14.31
C ALA A 245 3.70 16.65 -15.18
N LYS A 246 4.09 17.92 -15.26
CA LYS A 246 3.47 18.93 -16.13
C LYS A 246 3.64 18.60 -17.62
N GLU A 247 4.80 18.05 -18.02
CA GLU A 247 5.03 17.61 -19.40
C GLU A 247 4.11 16.43 -19.76
N VAL A 248 4.04 15.41 -18.90
CA VAL A 248 3.15 14.26 -19.08
C VAL A 248 1.69 14.68 -19.09
N SER A 249 1.29 15.55 -18.16
CA SER A 249 -0.06 16.10 -18.11
C SER A 249 -0.46 16.80 -19.41
N ARG A 250 0.42 17.65 -19.97
CA ARG A 250 0.17 18.34 -21.25
C ARG A 250 0.04 17.35 -22.40
N TYR A 251 0.88 16.32 -22.42
CA TYR A 251 0.85 15.29 -23.45
C TYR A 251 -0.45 14.48 -23.41
N LEU A 252 -0.90 14.12 -22.20
CA LEU A 252 -2.12 13.32 -21.98
C LEU A 252 -3.41 14.14 -21.96
N GLY A 253 -3.33 15.47 -21.80
CA GLY A 253 -4.49 16.35 -21.70
C GLY A 253 -5.24 16.25 -20.37
N THR A 254 -4.55 15.96 -19.26
CA THR A 254 -5.17 15.78 -17.93
C THR A 254 -5.47 17.10 -17.22
N ASP A 255 -6.47 17.10 -16.34
CA ASP A 255 -6.76 18.20 -15.43
C ASP A 255 -5.79 18.19 -14.24
N HIS A 256 -4.71 18.97 -14.34
CA HIS A 256 -3.54 18.83 -13.48
C HIS A 256 -3.50 19.83 -12.33
N ARG A 257 -3.14 19.34 -11.14
CA ARG A 257 -2.89 20.13 -9.94
C ARG A 257 -1.45 19.96 -9.51
N GLU A 258 -0.81 21.08 -9.23
CA GLU A 258 0.59 21.15 -8.82
C GLU A 258 0.66 21.95 -7.51
N TYR A 259 1.42 21.45 -6.55
CA TYR A 259 1.68 22.17 -5.30
C TYR A 259 3.13 22.04 -4.87
N THR A 260 3.65 23.12 -4.33
CA THR A 260 5.01 23.21 -3.84
C THR A 260 4.98 23.38 -2.33
N TYR A 261 5.55 22.41 -1.61
CA TYR A 261 5.70 22.49 -0.16
C TYR A 261 7.12 22.94 0.19
N ASP A 262 7.26 23.62 1.32
CA ASP A 262 8.55 24.03 1.87
C ASP A 262 8.99 23.12 3.03
N PHE A 263 10.21 23.34 3.53
CA PHE A 263 10.74 22.57 4.65
C PHE A 263 9.94 22.75 5.95
N LYS A 264 9.32 23.93 6.14
CA LYS A 264 8.53 24.20 7.34
C LYS A 264 7.27 23.33 7.34
N GLU A 265 6.57 23.25 6.21
CA GLU A 265 5.43 22.36 6.04
C GLU A 265 5.83 20.90 6.24
N MET A 266 7.00 20.47 5.75
CA MET A 266 7.52 19.12 6.02
C MET A 266 7.62 18.81 7.52
N LEU A 267 8.18 19.75 8.31
CA LEU A 267 8.30 19.60 9.76
C LEU A 267 6.92 19.61 10.46
N GLU A 268 5.99 20.44 9.99
CA GLU A 268 4.64 20.52 10.53
C GLU A 268 3.85 19.22 10.31
N VAL A 269 3.98 18.59 9.13
CA VAL A 269 3.26 17.33 8.84
C VAL A 269 3.95 16.09 9.41
N LEU A 270 5.24 16.15 9.74
CA LEU A 270 6.03 14.98 10.15
C LEU A 270 5.39 14.15 11.29
N PRO A 271 4.88 14.75 12.39
CA PRO A 271 4.22 13.96 13.44
C PRO A 271 2.96 13.24 12.95
N HIS A 272 2.18 13.88 12.07
CA HIS A 272 0.99 13.27 11.47
C HIS A 272 1.36 12.15 10.51
N VAL A 273 2.42 12.35 9.71
CA VAL A 273 2.96 11.32 8.82
C VAL A 273 3.36 10.09 9.62
N ILE A 274 4.16 10.24 10.69
CA ILE A 274 4.61 9.09 11.51
C ILE A 274 3.43 8.40 12.19
N TYR A 275 2.46 9.16 12.70
CA TYR A 275 1.26 8.61 13.32
C TYR A 275 0.41 7.76 12.36
N HIS A 276 0.19 8.25 11.13
CA HIS A 276 -0.58 7.50 10.15
C HIS A 276 0.24 6.38 9.50
N LEU A 277 1.51 6.64 9.20
CA LEU A 277 2.40 5.68 8.56
C LEU A 277 2.68 4.49 9.47
N GLU A 278 2.72 4.70 10.79
CA GLU A 278 3.06 3.68 11.79
C GLU A 278 4.47 3.11 11.52
N SER A 279 5.42 3.99 11.15
CA SER A 279 6.81 3.64 10.87
C SER A 279 7.74 4.82 11.18
N PHE A 280 8.97 4.48 11.55
CA PHE A 280 10.09 5.40 11.73
C PHE A 280 11.25 5.15 10.74
N ASP A 281 11.05 4.29 9.73
CA ASP A 281 12.08 4.01 8.72
C ASP A 281 12.35 5.25 7.85
N PRO A 282 13.58 5.82 7.85
CA PRO A 282 13.81 7.12 7.22
C PRO A 282 13.50 7.20 5.72
N PRO A 283 13.88 6.23 4.87
CA PRO A 283 13.49 6.23 3.46
C PRO A 283 11.97 6.28 3.26
N LEU A 284 11.23 5.49 4.04
CA LEU A 284 9.78 5.42 3.96
C LEU A 284 9.14 6.74 4.41
N VAL A 285 9.52 7.26 5.58
CA VAL A 285 9.01 8.54 6.13
C VAL A 285 9.24 9.69 5.16
N ARG A 286 10.44 9.82 4.59
CA ARG A 286 10.75 10.88 3.61
C ARG A 286 9.83 10.82 2.38
N SER A 287 9.50 9.63 1.89
CA SER A 287 8.58 9.47 0.76
C SER A 287 7.11 9.63 1.16
N ALA A 288 6.78 9.38 2.43
CA ALA A 288 5.43 9.52 2.98
C ALA A 288 5.02 10.98 3.15
N ILE A 289 5.94 11.89 3.47
CA ILE A 289 5.66 13.34 3.60
C ILE A 289 4.99 13.93 2.33
N PRO A 290 5.59 13.87 1.13
CA PRO A 290 4.92 14.35 -0.07
C PRO A 290 3.65 13.57 -0.38
N ASN A 291 3.62 12.26 -0.11
CA ASN A 291 2.42 11.45 -0.35
C ASN A 291 1.25 11.84 0.58
N TYR A 292 1.52 12.27 1.81
CA TYR A 292 0.55 12.84 2.73
C TYR A 292 -0.01 14.16 2.20
N ILE A 293 0.88 15.06 1.78
CA ILE A 293 0.49 16.39 1.27
C ILE A 293 -0.37 16.27 0.01
N VAL A 294 0.03 15.43 -0.96
CA VAL A 294 -0.77 15.23 -2.19
C VAL A 294 -2.11 14.55 -1.89
N SER A 295 -2.17 13.66 -0.90
CA SER A 295 -3.43 13.03 -0.48
C SER A 295 -4.36 14.04 0.19
N LYS A 296 -3.83 14.94 1.02
CA LYS A 296 -4.59 16.05 1.59
C LYS A 296 -5.22 16.91 0.51
N MET A 297 -4.44 17.34 -0.48
CA MET A 297 -4.92 18.16 -1.59
C MET A 297 -6.02 17.47 -2.40
N ALA A 298 -5.82 16.18 -2.71
CA ALA A 298 -6.81 15.42 -3.46
C ALA A 298 -8.14 15.32 -2.71
N ALA A 299 -8.10 15.15 -1.38
CA ALA A 299 -9.29 15.14 -0.55
C ALA A 299 -9.97 16.51 -0.46
N GLU A 300 -9.20 17.61 -0.45
CA GLU A 300 -9.74 18.98 -0.52
C GLU A 300 -10.46 19.27 -1.85
N GLU A 301 -10.22 18.49 -2.90
CA GLU A 301 -10.96 18.49 -4.18
C GLU A 301 -12.00 17.36 -4.29
N ASP A 302 -12.47 16.82 -3.15
CA ASP A 302 -13.50 15.78 -3.06
C ASP A 302 -13.14 14.46 -3.79
N SER A 303 -11.84 14.19 -4.00
CA SER A 303 -11.40 12.94 -4.61
C SER A 303 -11.53 11.79 -3.62
N SER A 304 -12.11 10.67 -4.06
CA SER A 304 -12.32 9.51 -3.18
C SER A 304 -11.62 8.23 -3.63
N PHE A 305 -10.95 8.24 -4.80
CA PHE A 305 -10.20 7.11 -5.33
C PHE A 305 -8.98 7.52 -6.16
N VAL A 306 -7.81 6.98 -5.83
CA VAL A 306 -6.54 7.24 -6.50
C VAL A 306 -5.87 5.96 -6.99
N LEU A 307 -5.37 6.00 -8.23
CA LEU A 307 -4.46 4.99 -8.78
C LEU A 307 -3.02 5.46 -8.64
N MET A 308 -2.15 4.58 -8.15
CA MET A 308 -0.73 4.88 -7.94
C MET A 308 0.18 3.90 -8.71
N GLY A 309 1.38 4.37 -9.09
CA GLY A 309 2.35 3.60 -9.88
C GLY A 309 3.28 2.67 -9.08
N GLU A 310 2.99 2.41 -7.81
CA GLU A 310 3.84 1.55 -6.96
C GLU A 310 3.87 0.11 -7.47
N GLY A 311 5.02 -0.55 -7.30
CA GLY A 311 5.21 -1.94 -7.71
C GLY A 311 6.01 -2.10 -9.00
N ALA A 312 6.07 -1.06 -9.84
CA ALA A 312 6.82 -1.12 -11.09
C ALA A 312 8.33 -1.30 -10.88
N ASP A 313 8.89 -0.68 -9.85
CA ASP A 313 10.31 -0.79 -9.54
C ASP A 313 10.67 -2.19 -9.02
N GLU A 314 9.80 -2.76 -8.18
CA GLU A 314 9.92 -4.11 -7.63
C GLU A 314 9.84 -5.17 -8.73
N LEU A 315 8.90 -5.01 -9.67
CA LEU A 315 8.64 -6.01 -10.71
C LEU A 315 9.59 -5.94 -11.90
N PHE A 316 10.02 -4.74 -12.29
CA PHE A 316 10.79 -4.49 -13.51
C PHE A 316 12.21 -4.01 -13.25
N ALA A 317 12.74 -4.35 -12.07
CA ALA A 317 14.12 -4.06 -11.64
C ALA A 317 14.50 -2.58 -11.79
N GLY A 318 13.68 -1.71 -11.20
CA GLY A 318 13.78 -0.26 -11.36
C GLY A 318 14.71 0.45 -10.39
N TYR A 319 15.28 -0.25 -9.40
CA TYR A 319 16.22 0.36 -8.45
C TYR A 319 17.66 0.34 -8.96
N GLU A 320 18.36 1.48 -8.85
CA GLU A 320 19.71 1.66 -9.41
C GLU A 320 20.71 0.58 -8.92
N TYR A 321 20.64 0.21 -7.64
CA TYR A 321 21.53 -0.79 -7.04
C TYR A 321 21.36 -2.19 -7.64
N MET A 322 20.21 -2.48 -8.26
CA MET A 322 19.97 -3.79 -8.88
C MET A 322 20.86 -4.02 -10.11
N LYS A 323 21.38 -2.94 -10.73
CA LYS A 323 22.33 -3.01 -11.85
C LYS A 323 23.71 -3.55 -11.43
N GLU A 324 24.00 -3.51 -10.13
CA GLU A 324 25.25 -3.95 -9.52
C GLU A 324 25.17 -5.40 -9.02
N LEU A 325 23.98 -6.01 -9.04
CA LEU A 325 23.80 -7.40 -8.65
C LEU A 325 24.55 -8.35 -9.59
N PRO A 326 25.10 -9.47 -9.04
CA PRO A 326 26.08 -10.28 -9.75
C PRO A 326 25.49 -11.16 -10.86
N SER A 327 24.19 -11.45 -10.83
CA SER A 327 23.53 -12.34 -11.78
C SER A 327 22.04 -12.00 -11.96
N ALA A 328 21.44 -12.52 -13.04
CA ALA A 328 19.99 -12.44 -13.25
C ALA A 328 19.20 -13.12 -12.12
N GLU A 329 19.70 -14.23 -11.58
CA GLU A 329 19.11 -14.91 -10.44
C GLU A 329 19.05 -14.00 -9.21
N SER A 330 20.14 -13.29 -8.88
CA SER A 330 20.15 -12.33 -7.76
C SER A 330 19.20 -11.16 -7.99
N VAL A 331 18.98 -10.73 -9.24
CA VAL A 331 17.98 -9.68 -9.56
C VAL A 331 16.56 -10.20 -9.37
N ASP A 332 16.27 -11.43 -9.79
CA ASP A 332 14.95 -12.07 -9.59
C ASP A 332 14.68 -12.32 -8.09
N GLU A 333 15.67 -12.83 -7.34
CA GLU A 333 15.59 -13.00 -5.88
C GLU A 333 15.35 -11.67 -5.15
N GLU A 334 16.08 -10.62 -5.54
CA GLU A 334 15.90 -9.30 -4.97
C GLU A 334 14.52 -8.72 -5.31
N SER A 335 14.07 -8.86 -6.56
CA SER A 335 12.73 -8.45 -7.01
C SER A 335 11.63 -9.14 -6.21
N LEU A 336 11.78 -10.45 -5.97
CA LEU A 336 10.87 -11.21 -5.12
C LEU A 336 10.90 -10.71 -3.68
N ARG A 337 12.09 -10.51 -3.11
CA ARG A 337 12.27 -10.03 -1.73
C ARG A 337 11.62 -8.67 -1.52
N ILE A 338 11.85 -7.69 -2.40
CA ILE A 338 11.26 -6.35 -2.27
C ILE A 338 9.75 -6.36 -2.55
N THR A 339 9.26 -7.17 -3.49
CA THR A 339 7.81 -7.37 -3.71
C THR A 339 7.15 -7.94 -2.45
N LYS A 340 7.74 -8.99 -1.86
CA LYS A 340 7.25 -9.61 -0.60
C LYS A 340 7.23 -8.64 0.57
N ASN A 341 8.14 -7.68 0.64
CA ASN A 341 8.22 -6.70 1.72
C ASN A 341 7.50 -5.38 1.38
N GLY A 342 6.79 -5.30 0.25
CA GLY A 342 6.03 -4.12 -0.16
C GLY A 342 4.99 -3.69 0.89
N TYR A 343 4.37 -4.65 1.58
CA TYR A 343 3.38 -4.41 2.64
C TYR A 343 3.91 -3.70 3.89
N LEU A 344 5.25 -3.63 4.06
CA LEU A 344 5.92 -2.85 5.12
C LEU A 344 6.70 -1.65 4.59
N SER A 345 6.55 -1.35 3.30
CA SER A 345 7.23 -0.25 2.63
C SER A 345 6.24 0.51 1.74
N GLY A 346 6.41 0.50 0.42
CA GLY A 346 5.62 1.30 -0.52
C GLY A 346 4.10 1.12 -0.38
N PHE A 347 3.61 -0.11 -0.17
CA PHE A 347 2.17 -0.35 -0.05
C PHE A 347 1.62 0.21 1.27
N GLN A 348 2.38 0.10 2.36
CA GLN A 348 2.02 0.71 3.64
C GLN A 348 1.92 2.24 3.50
N ARG A 349 2.89 2.88 2.83
CA ARG A 349 2.84 4.32 2.58
C ARG A 349 1.58 4.70 1.81
N ASN A 350 1.33 4.04 0.68
CA ASN A 350 0.22 4.40 -0.20
C ASN A 350 -1.14 4.21 0.50
N ASP A 351 -1.32 3.11 1.26
CA ASP A 351 -2.51 2.90 2.10
C ASP A 351 -2.65 4.02 3.13
N ARG A 352 -1.64 4.22 3.98
CA ARG A 352 -1.74 5.11 5.14
C ARG A 352 -1.88 6.56 4.77
N MET A 353 -1.17 7.03 3.75
CA MET A 353 -1.18 8.43 3.38
C MET A 353 -2.46 8.81 2.63
N ALA A 354 -2.96 7.97 1.73
CA ALA A 354 -4.26 8.19 1.09
C ALA A 354 -5.39 8.13 2.12
N LEU A 355 -5.33 7.15 3.03
CA LEU A 355 -6.39 6.92 4.00
C LEU A 355 -6.40 7.84 5.20
N ALA A 356 -5.30 8.52 5.49
CA ALA A 356 -5.30 9.68 6.40
C ALA A 356 -6.39 10.69 6.04
N PHE A 357 -6.82 10.71 4.77
CA PHE A 357 -7.86 11.59 4.23
C PHE A 357 -9.05 10.84 3.62
N GLY A 358 -9.22 9.55 3.94
CA GLY A 358 -10.35 8.75 3.49
C GLY A 358 -10.38 8.44 1.99
N ILE A 359 -9.27 8.64 1.27
CA ILE A 359 -9.17 8.34 -0.18
C ILE A 359 -8.85 6.85 -0.38
N GLU A 360 -9.63 6.19 -1.23
CA GLU A 360 -9.32 4.85 -1.72
C GLU A 360 -8.05 4.83 -2.55
N PHE A 361 -7.23 3.80 -2.45
CA PHE A 361 -6.11 3.61 -3.35
C PHE A 361 -6.09 2.20 -3.95
N ASP A 362 -5.50 2.12 -5.14
CA ASP A 362 -5.06 0.86 -5.72
C ASP A 362 -3.77 1.06 -6.54
N VAL A 363 -3.03 -0.02 -6.74
CA VAL A 363 -1.72 -0.09 -7.39
C VAL A 363 -1.76 -1.10 -8.54
N PRO A 364 -2.10 -0.68 -9.77
CA PRO A 364 -2.36 -1.60 -10.89
C PRO A 364 -1.20 -2.52 -11.27
N PHE A 365 0.05 -2.13 -10.98
CA PHE A 365 1.20 -3.01 -11.19
C PHE A 365 1.16 -4.28 -10.33
N MET A 366 0.48 -4.25 -9.19
CA MET A 366 0.32 -5.40 -8.30
C MET A 366 -0.89 -6.28 -8.66
N ASP A 367 -1.47 -6.10 -9.85
CA ASP A 367 -2.40 -7.08 -10.39
C ASP A 367 -1.71 -8.45 -10.54
N PRO A 368 -2.31 -9.56 -10.10
CA PRO A 368 -1.68 -10.89 -10.19
C PRO A 368 -1.15 -11.20 -11.60
N ASN A 369 -1.87 -10.82 -12.65
CA ASN A 369 -1.44 -11.07 -14.02
C ASN A 369 -0.24 -10.22 -14.46
N VAL A 370 -0.07 -9.04 -13.87
CA VAL A 370 1.09 -8.17 -14.12
C VAL A 370 2.29 -8.70 -13.32
N VAL A 371 2.08 -9.15 -12.08
CA VAL A 371 3.09 -9.78 -11.23
C VAL A 371 3.62 -11.07 -11.90
N ASP A 372 2.74 -12.00 -12.25
CA ASP A 372 3.09 -13.26 -12.92
C ASP A 372 3.85 -13.00 -14.22
N LEU A 373 3.36 -12.07 -15.03
CA LEU A 373 4.03 -11.70 -16.28
C LEU A 373 5.42 -11.11 -16.00
N ALA A 374 5.57 -10.23 -15.00
CA ALA A 374 6.85 -9.62 -14.67
C ALA A 374 7.91 -10.65 -14.26
N PHE A 375 7.56 -11.66 -13.45
CA PHE A 375 8.48 -12.74 -13.10
C PHE A 375 8.75 -13.71 -14.25
N SER A 376 7.86 -13.79 -15.24
CA SER A 376 8.10 -14.57 -16.46
C SER A 376 9.02 -13.89 -17.48
N ILE A 377 9.25 -12.56 -17.35
CA ILE A 377 10.10 -11.78 -18.27
C ILE A 377 11.59 -11.94 -17.89
N PRO A 378 12.48 -12.28 -18.85
CA PRO A 378 13.92 -12.31 -18.62
C PRO A 378 14.48 -11.01 -18.05
N VAL A 379 15.39 -11.12 -17.07
CA VAL A 379 16.06 -9.97 -16.43
C VAL A 379 16.77 -9.07 -17.45
N ASP A 380 17.36 -9.64 -18.49
CA ASP A 380 18.04 -8.89 -19.56
C ASP A 380 17.09 -7.94 -20.32
N TRP A 381 15.77 -8.11 -20.21
CA TRP A 381 14.76 -7.20 -20.76
C TRP A 381 14.24 -6.20 -19.71
N LYS A 382 14.47 -6.47 -18.41
CA LYS A 382 14.21 -5.52 -17.32
C LYS A 382 15.35 -4.51 -17.20
N ILE A 383 16.60 -4.98 -17.27
CA ILE A 383 17.83 -4.18 -17.29
C ILE A 383 18.56 -4.44 -18.61
N HIS A 384 18.42 -3.55 -19.59
CA HIS A 384 18.81 -3.83 -20.97
C HIS A 384 19.83 -2.86 -21.57
N GLY A 385 20.61 -3.36 -22.53
CA GLY A 385 21.52 -2.58 -23.35
C GLY A 385 22.82 -2.16 -22.64
N PRO A 386 23.73 -1.46 -23.36
CA PRO A 386 25.04 -1.09 -22.86
C PRO A 386 24.98 -0.11 -21.67
N GLU A 387 23.94 0.71 -21.59
CA GLU A 387 23.72 1.65 -20.48
C GLU A 387 23.02 1.02 -19.27
N LYS A 388 22.68 -0.29 -19.32
CA LYS A 388 21.89 -1.00 -18.31
C LYS A 388 20.62 -0.22 -17.94
N THR A 389 19.83 0.15 -18.93
CA THR A 389 18.59 0.91 -18.73
C THR A 389 17.61 0.06 -17.92
N GLU A 390 17.19 0.56 -16.77
CA GLU A 390 16.21 -0.08 -15.91
C GLU A 390 14.78 0.01 -16.45
N LYS A 391 13.92 -0.92 -16.06
CA LYS A 391 12.51 -1.01 -16.50
C LYS A 391 12.37 -0.96 -18.02
N TRP A 392 13.37 -1.47 -18.75
CA TRP A 392 13.45 -1.27 -20.20
C TRP A 392 12.22 -1.82 -20.92
N ILE A 393 11.76 -3.02 -20.56
CA ILE A 393 10.56 -3.60 -21.16
C ILE A 393 9.29 -2.78 -20.91
N LEU A 394 9.18 -2.13 -19.74
CA LEU A 394 8.07 -1.23 -19.42
C LEU A 394 8.15 0.06 -20.26
N ARG A 395 9.35 0.62 -20.43
CA ARG A 395 9.59 1.77 -21.32
C ARG A 395 9.16 1.44 -22.75
N LYS A 396 9.57 0.28 -23.27
CA LYS A 396 9.16 -0.21 -24.60
C LYS A 396 7.64 -0.38 -24.73
N ALA A 397 6.97 -0.88 -23.70
CA ALA A 397 5.51 -1.06 -23.72
C ALA A 397 4.72 0.25 -23.87
N PHE A 398 5.28 1.38 -23.41
CA PHE A 398 4.62 2.69 -23.35
C PHE A 398 5.33 3.80 -24.16
N GLU A 399 6.34 3.47 -24.97
CA GLU A 399 7.17 4.46 -25.66
C GLU A 399 6.42 5.37 -26.63
N ASN A 400 5.24 4.94 -27.08
CA ASN A 400 4.38 5.69 -28.00
C ASN A 400 3.23 6.43 -27.29
N ASP A 401 3.06 6.24 -25.99
CA ASP A 401 1.94 6.83 -25.21
C ASP A 401 2.40 7.91 -24.23
N LEU A 402 3.70 8.21 -24.20
CA LEU A 402 4.33 9.13 -23.27
C LEU A 402 5.41 9.96 -23.98
N PRO A 403 5.76 11.15 -23.46
CA PRO A 403 6.88 11.94 -23.98
C PRO A 403 8.19 11.16 -23.95
N GLU A 404 8.97 11.19 -25.04
CA GLU A 404 10.26 10.49 -25.14
C GLU A 404 11.23 10.88 -24.01
N SER A 405 11.22 12.16 -23.64
CA SER A 405 11.94 12.76 -22.51
C SER A 405 11.62 12.12 -21.15
N VAL A 406 10.43 11.55 -20.99
CA VAL A 406 9.97 10.85 -19.77
C VAL A 406 10.21 9.36 -19.90
N VAL A 407 9.91 8.77 -21.07
CA VAL A 407 10.07 7.34 -21.34
C VAL A 407 11.52 6.90 -21.23
N TRP A 408 12.49 7.73 -21.61
CA TRP A 408 13.90 7.34 -21.66
C TRP A 408 14.81 8.10 -20.69
N ARG A 409 14.24 8.88 -19.74
CA ARG A 409 15.05 9.50 -18.67
C ARG A 409 15.70 8.46 -17.77
N LYS A 410 16.93 8.75 -17.33
CA LYS A 410 17.57 8.04 -16.21
C LYS A 410 16.81 8.34 -14.92
N LYS A 411 16.58 7.31 -14.10
CA LYS A 411 15.86 7.45 -12.83
C LYS A 411 16.55 8.45 -11.90
N SER A 412 15.75 9.29 -11.25
CA SER A 412 16.13 10.04 -10.05
C SER A 412 15.37 9.39 -8.89
N LYS A 413 16.02 9.12 -7.74
CA LYS A 413 15.33 8.50 -6.58
C LYS A 413 14.11 9.36 -6.19
N PHE A 414 12.97 8.76 -5.81
CA PHE A 414 11.73 9.50 -5.53
C PHE A 414 11.91 10.63 -4.49
N SER A 415 12.68 10.38 -3.42
CA SER A 415 13.00 11.39 -2.40
C SER A 415 14.00 12.47 -2.88
N VAL A 416 14.76 12.18 -3.93
CA VAL A 416 15.66 13.13 -4.61
C VAL A 416 14.89 13.92 -5.68
N GLY A 417 13.91 13.29 -6.35
CA GLY A 417 13.03 13.91 -7.34
C GLY A 417 12.11 14.97 -6.73
N SER A 418 11.62 14.71 -5.51
CA SER A 418 10.88 15.64 -4.68
C SER A 418 11.76 16.72 -4.03
N GLY A 419 13.10 16.62 -4.12
CA GLY A 419 14.06 17.59 -3.63
C GLY A 419 14.19 17.69 -2.09
N SER A 420 13.69 16.71 -1.33
CA SER A 420 13.61 16.80 0.15
C SER A 420 14.45 15.79 0.92
N SER A 421 15.13 14.85 0.24
CA SER A 421 15.83 13.72 0.89
C SER A 421 16.97 14.09 1.83
N HIS A 422 17.65 15.20 1.56
CA HIS A 422 18.84 15.62 2.32
C HIS A 422 18.49 16.52 3.51
N ILE A 423 17.43 17.32 3.37
CA ILE A 423 17.07 18.37 4.32
C ILE A 423 16.71 17.78 5.69
N MET A 424 15.93 16.69 5.73
CA MET A 424 15.59 16.03 6.99
C MET A 424 16.81 15.42 7.69
N LYS A 425 17.76 14.89 6.92
CA LYS A 425 18.99 14.33 7.45
C LYS A 425 19.85 15.42 8.09
N GLU A 426 20.03 16.54 7.39
CA GLU A 426 20.80 17.69 7.88
C GLU A 426 20.17 18.27 9.14
N TYR A 427 18.84 18.45 9.15
CA TYR A 427 18.11 18.88 10.34
C TYR A 427 18.33 17.94 11.53
N ALA A 428 18.28 16.63 11.32
CA ALA A 428 18.51 15.65 12.38
C ALA A 428 19.96 15.68 12.90
N GLU A 429 20.94 15.91 12.02
CA GLU A 429 22.35 16.07 12.42
C GLU A 429 22.58 17.29 13.32
N GLU A 430 21.86 18.38 13.07
CA GLU A 430 21.89 19.60 13.89
C GLU A 430 21.10 19.46 15.19
N ALA A 431 19.94 18.80 15.15
CA ALA A 431 19.02 18.71 16.29
C ALA A 431 19.46 17.70 17.36
N ILE A 432 20.29 16.71 17.02
CA ILE A 432 20.65 15.59 17.90
C ILE A 432 22.16 15.53 18.10
N SER A 433 22.58 15.54 19.37
CA SER A 433 23.99 15.45 19.72
C SER A 433 24.57 14.04 19.50
N ASP A 434 25.87 13.93 19.21
CA ASP A 434 26.53 12.64 19.02
C ASP A 434 26.46 11.74 20.27
N SER A 435 26.59 12.33 21.46
CA SER A 435 26.48 11.61 22.73
C SER A 435 25.10 11.02 22.96
N GLU A 436 24.06 11.74 22.54
CA GLU A 436 22.68 11.31 22.64
C GLU A 436 22.39 10.19 21.65
N PHE A 437 22.82 10.36 20.39
CA PHE A 437 22.69 9.33 19.37
C PHE A 437 23.38 8.03 19.77
N GLU A 438 24.62 8.09 20.27
CA GLU A 438 25.37 6.88 20.64
C GLU A 438 24.69 6.11 21.79
N ARG A 439 24.08 6.83 22.74
CA ARG A 439 23.30 6.20 23.82
C ARG A 439 22.08 5.45 23.26
N GLU A 440 21.31 6.10 22.39
CA GLU A 440 20.09 5.49 21.83
C GLU A 440 20.40 4.36 20.84
N ARG A 441 21.50 4.48 20.10
CA ARG A 441 22.03 3.41 19.24
C ARG A 441 22.31 2.13 20.04
N GLN A 442 22.93 2.26 21.21
CA GLN A 442 23.25 1.11 22.07
C GLN A 442 22.01 0.50 22.71
N ASN A 443 21.06 1.32 23.14
CA ASN A 443 19.86 0.86 23.85
C ASN A 443 18.78 0.28 22.91
N ASN A 444 18.57 0.94 21.76
CA ASN A 444 17.41 0.72 20.88
C ASN A 444 17.82 0.30 19.45
N GLY A 445 19.12 0.17 19.16
CA GLY A 445 19.60 -0.27 17.85
C GLY A 445 19.39 0.76 16.73
N ILE A 446 19.31 2.05 17.07
CA ILE A 446 19.04 3.14 16.13
C ILE A 446 20.21 3.33 15.13
N ARG A 447 19.90 3.39 13.83
CA ARG A 447 20.92 3.40 12.76
C ARG A 447 21.46 4.79 12.41
N SER A 448 20.71 5.86 12.68
CA SER A 448 21.10 7.24 12.37
C SER A 448 20.37 8.27 13.26
N LYS A 449 20.86 9.52 13.32
CA LYS A 449 20.16 10.60 14.03
C LYS A 449 18.77 10.88 13.46
N GLU A 450 18.61 10.78 12.14
CA GLU A 450 17.29 10.94 11.52
C GLU A 450 16.33 9.81 11.93
N GLU A 451 16.81 8.58 11.98
CA GLU A 451 16.01 7.48 12.54
C GLU A 451 15.66 7.73 14.01
N LEU A 452 16.58 8.29 14.80
CA LEU A 452 16.28 8.65 16.19
C LEU A 452 15.18 9.72 16.29
N LEU A 453 15.24 10.74 15.43
CA LEU A 453 14.21 11.79 15.37
C LEU A 453 12.83 11.18 15.12
N TYR A 454 12.71 10.29 14.14
CA TYR A 454 11.43 9.64 13.82
C TYR A 454 11.00 8.62 14.87
N TYR A 455 11.95 7.85 15.39
CA TYR A 455 11.69 6.85 16.43
C TYR A 455 11.09 7.47 17.68
N ARG A 456 11.55 8.66 18.10
CA ARG A 456 10.97 9.36 19.27
C ARG A 456 9.50 9.69 19.08
N ILE A 457 9.17 10.25 17.91
CA ILE A 457 7.77 10.57 17.57
C ILE A 457 6.95 9.28 17.54
N PHE A 458 7.49 8.21 16.95
CA PHE A 458 6.82 6.91 16.89
C PHE A 458 6.58 6.30 18.28
N ASP A 459 7.61 6.25 19.13
CA ASP A 459 7.58 5.63 20.45
C ASP A 459 6.61 6.37 21.40
N GLU A 460 6.55 7.70 21.30
CA GLU A 460 5.56 8.51 22.04
C GLU A 460 4.11 8.17 21.66
N GLN A 461 3.85 7.84 20.38
CA GLN A 461 2.51 7.49 19.89
C GLN A 461 2.16 6.01 20.12
N PHE A 462 3.16 5.13 20.11
CA PHE A 462 2.98 3.67 20.12
C PHE A 462 3.84 2.96 21.18
N PRO A 463 3.67 3.24 22.49
CA PRO A 463 4.50 2.68 23.57
C PRO A 463 4.22 1.20 23.88
N CYS A 464 3.64 0.45 22.93
CA CYS A 464 3.27 -0.95 23.10
C CYS A 464 4.42 -1.88 22.72
N ARG A 465 4.58 -2.98 23.46
CA ARG A 465 5.56 -4.03 23.11
C ARG A 465 5.25 -4.60 21.72
N GLY A 466 6.29 -4.81 20.92
CA GLY A 466 6.15 -5.32 19.55
C GLY A 466 5.85 -4.23 18.51
N ALA A 467 5.43 -3.02 18.91
CA ALA A 467 5.13 -1.94 17.96
C ALA A 467 6.34 -1.59 17.10
N ALA A 468 7.51 -1.35 17.71
CA ALA A 468 8.74 -1.07 16.97
C ALA A 468 9.22 -2.26 16.12
N ASP A 469 8.91 -3.50 16.52
CA ASP A 469 9.24 -4.72 15.79
C ASP A 469 8.41 -4.89 14.51
N THR A 470 7.27 -4.19 14.40
CA THR A 470 6.46 -4.15 13.17
C THR A 470 7.08 -3.29 12.06
N VAL A 471 8.08 -2.48 12.37
CA VAL A 471 8.69 -1.53 11.42
C VAL A 471 9.80 -2.22 10.61
N TYR A 472 9.56 -2.34 9.30
CA TYR A 472 10.60 -2.77 8.37
C TYR A 472 11.63 -1.66 8.17
N ARG A 473 12.88 -1.98 8.49
CA ARG A 473 14.02 -1.07 8.40
C ARG A 473 14.79 -1.39 7.11
N SER A 474 14.51 -0.62 6.06
CA SER A 474 15.02 -0.85 4.70
C SER A 474 16.49 -0.49 4.51
#